data_AF-A0A519S6F1-F1
#
_entry.id   AF-A0A519S6F1-F1
#
_cell.length_a   1.000
_cell.length_b   1.000
_cell.length_c   1.000
_cell.angle_alpha   90.00
_cell.angle_beta   90.00
_cell.angle_gamma   90.00
#
_symmetry.space_group_name_H-M   'P 1'
#
loop_
_entity.id
_entity.type
_entity.pdbx_description
1 polymer ?
#
loop_
_entity_poly.entity_id
_entity_poly.type
_entity_poly.pdbx_seq_one_letter_code
_entity_poly.pdbx_strand_id
1 'polypeptide(L)'
;MIPRPTTWPTPTSFWQRPPVLAVLGALLLWSGWPPHPGAGYSLLLFGAWVPYLLLERELTQQGARKGRVFATTYLMLVLWNALTTWWVGNTTVPVSGVAAVVLNALLMCLPLLAFRQTKKRFGDRLGYLSLPVYWLAFEQFHLNWDVTWPWLTLGNGFAAAPQWVQWYEYTGFLGGSLWVWVVNLLVFWAWFGIRGVTLWA
;
A
#
# COMPACT_ATOMS: atom_id res chain seq x y z
N MET A 1 3.14 32.51 22.77
CA MET A 1 3.78 31.72 21.69
C MET A 1 4.51 30.57 22.34
N ILE A 2 3.95 29.35 22.30
CA ILE A 2 4.65 28.16 22.82
C ILE A 2 5.71 27.76 21.79
N PRO A 3 7.00 27.66 22.14
CA PRO A 3 8.02 27.23 21.20
C PRO A 3 7.71 25.80 20.75
N ARG A 4 7.67 25.55 19.45
CA ARG A 4 7.64 24.17 18.95
C ARG A 4 8.96 23.51 19.36
N PRO A 5 8.96 22.31 19.95
CA PRO A 5 10.21 21.62 20.23
C PRO A 5 10.96 21.42 18.90
N THR A 6 12.10 22.09 18.78
CA THR A 6 13.09 21.88 17.72
C THR A 6 13.76 20.53 17.97
N THR A 7 13.07 19.44 17.64
CA THR A 7 13.73 18.15 17.50
C THR A 7 14.52 18.22 16.21
N TRP A 8 15.86 18.30 16.32
CA TRP A 8 16.75 18.04 15.20
C TRP A 8 16.31 16.76 14.50
N PRO A 9 16.23 16.70 13.15
CA PRO A 9 15.92 15.47 12.47
C PRO A 9 17.01 14.48 12.85
N THR A 10 16.67 13.47 13.65
CA THR A 10 17.56 12.35 13.94
C THR A 10 17.99 11.77 12.60
N PRO A 11 19.29 11.51 12.37
CA PRO A 11 19.73 10.90 11.13
C PRO A 11 18.95 9.61 10.93
N THR A 12 18.07 9.60 9.92
CA THR A 12 17.26 8.44 9.58
C THR A 12 18.22 7.31 9.26
N SER A 13 18.09 6.18 9.96
CA SER A 13 18.85 4.97 9.67
C SER A 13 18.73 4.63 8.17
N PHE A 14 19.73 3.96 7.59
CA PHE A 14 19.70 3.55 6.18
C PHE A 14 18.38 2.88 5.79
N TRP A 15 17.86 2.01 6.68
CA TRP A 15 16.61 1.28 6.51
C TRP A 15 15.35 2.15 6.54
N GLN A 16 15.44 3.38 7.06
CA GLN A 16 14.33 4.34 7.13
C GLN A 16 14.34 5.31 5.94
N ARG A 17 15.29 5.17 5.01
CA ARG A 17 15.33 6.02 3.82
C ARG A 17 14.10 5.74 2.94
N PRO A 18 13.40 6.79 2.46
CA PRO A 18 12.19 6.61 1.67
C PRO A 18 12.29 5.63 0.48
N PRO A 19 13.33 5.67 -0.38
CA PRO A 19 13.42 4.71 -1.48
C PRO A 19 13.62 3.27 -1.02
N VAL A 20 14.32 3.04 0.11
CA VAL A 20 14.53 1.69 0.66
C VAL A 20 13.20 1.11 1.13
N LEU A 21 12.39 1.91 1.83
CA LEU A 21 11.05 1.51 2.26
C LEU A 21 10.11 1.22 1.08
N ALA A 22 10.22 2.00 -0.01
CA ALA A 22 9.44 1.75 -1.23
C ALA A 22 9.81 0.41 -1.89
N VAL A 23 11.10 0.10 -2.00
CA VAL A 23 11.56 -1.19 -2.55
C VAL A 23 11.15 -2.36 -1.64
N LEU A 24 11.32 -2.22 -0.33
CA LEU A 24 10.91 -3.25 0.63
C LEU A 24 9.40 -3.52 0.58
N GLY A 25 8.58 -2.46 0.57
CA GLY A 25 7.13 -2.59 0.42
C GLY A 25 6.75 -3.29 -0.88
N ALA A 26 7.40 -2.94 -1.99
CA ALA A 26 7.15 -3.56 -3.28
C ALA A 26 7.51 -5.06 -3.30
N LEU A 27 8.64 -5.45 -2.71
CA LEU A 27 9.06 -6.85 -2.61
C LEU A 27 8.14 -7.68 -1.71
N LEU A 28 7.71 -7.10 -0.58
CA LEU A 28 6.76 -7.77 0.31
C LEU A 28 5.39 -7.93 -0.36
N LEU A 29 4.90 -6.91 -1.07
CA LEU A 29 3.64 -7.03 -1.81
C LEU A 29 3.77 -8.06 -2.94
N TRP A 30 4.88 -8.06 -3.68
CA TRP A 30 5.12 -9.03 -4.74
C TRP A 30 5.06 -10.47 -4.23
N SER A 31 5.55 -10.76 -3.02
CA SER A 31 5.62 -12.14 -2.49
C SER A 31 4.28 -12.89 -2.41
N GLY A 32 3.14 -12.19 -2.47
CA GLY A 32 1.81 -12.81 -2.51
C GLY A 32 1.36 -13.34 -3.88
N TRP A 33 2.05 -12.99 -4.97
CA TRP A 33 1.62 -13.30 -6.34
C TRP A 33 2.31 -14.50 -7.02
N PRO A 34 3.58 -14.84 -6.74
CA PRO A 34 4.19 -16.01 -7.35
C PRO A 34 3.43 -17.29 -6.96
N PRO A 35 3.25 -18.24 -7.90
CA PRO A 35 2.66 -19.54 -7.63
C PRO A 35 3.65 -20.36 -6.78
N HIS A 36 3.54 -20.21 -5.46
CA HIS A 36 4.33 -20.98 -4.51
C HIS A 36 3.57 -22.24 -4.09
N PRO A 37 4.26 -23.38 -3.91
CA PRO A 37 3.65 -24.63 -3.45
C PRO A 37 3.13 -24.56 -2.00
N GLY A 38 3.42 -23.47 -1.27
CA GLY A 38 2.97 -23.25 0.10
C GLY A 38 2.33 -21.87 0.31
N ALA A 39 1.28 -21.84 1.12
CA ALA A 39 0.54 -20.64 1.51
C ALA A 39 1.34 -19.63 2.36
N GLY A 40 2.55 -20.00 2.81
CA GLY A 40 3.34 -19.21 3.74
C GLY A 40 3.73 -17.82 3.24
N TYR A 41 4.00 -17.67 1.95
CA TYR A 41 4.40 -16.37 1.37
C TYR A 41 3.25 -15.37 1.32
N SER A 42 1.99 -15.81 1.17
CA SER A 42 0.83 -14.93 1.25
C SER A 42 0.66 -14.27 2.63
N LEU A 43 1.25 -14.82 3.70
CA LEU A 43 1.25 -14.18 5.02
C LEU A 43 2.07 -12.87 5.04
N LEU A 44 3.06 -12.74 4.16
CA LEU A 44 3.87 -11.52 4.09
C LEU A 44 3.03 -10.31 3.66
N LEU A 45 1.88 -10.54 2.99
CA LEU A 45 0.93 -9.48 2.65
C LEU A 45 0.41 -8.74 3.89
N PHE A 46 0.30 -9.39 5.05
CA PHE A 46 -0.13 -8.77 6.29
C PHE A 46 0.86 -7.76 6.88
N GLY A 47 2.11 -7.77 6.42
CA GLY A 47 3.13 -6.77 6.75
C GLY A 47 3.57 -5.94 5.55
N ALA A 48 3.05 -6.18 4.35
CA ALA A 48 3.58 -5.62 3.12
C ALA A 48 3.33 -4.11 2.95
N TRP A 49 2.27 -3.59 3.58
CA TRP A 49 1.97 -2.15 3.62
C TRP A 49 2.65 -1.41 4.78
N VAL A 50 3.24 -2.11 5.75
CA VAL A 50 3.94 -1.49 6.88
C VAL A 50 5.08 -0.56 6.43
N PRO A 51 5.95 -0.94 5.46
CA PRO A 51 6.98 -0.03 4.93
C PRO A 51 6.39 1.23 4.30
N TYR A 52 5.23 1.13 3.63
CA TYR A 52 4.53 2.28 3.07
C TYR A 52 3.98 3.22 4.14
N LEU A 53 3.39 2.67 5.21
CA LEU A 53 2.86 3.47 6.32
C LEU A 53 3.99 4.21 7.05
N LEU A 54 5.16 3.56 7.18
CA LEU A 54 6.36 4.19 7.72
C LEU A 54 6.91 5.27 6.77
N LEU A 55 6.97 4.97 5.47
CA LEU A 55 7.37 5.91 4.41
C LEU A 55 6.54 7.20 4.49
N GLU A 56 5.22 7.07 4.54
CA GLU A 56 4.31 8.22 4.61
C GLU A 56 4.53 9.02 5.90
N ARG A 57 4.68 8.35 7.04
CA ARG A 57 4.93 8.98 8.34
C ARG A 57 6.24 9.78 8.32
N GLU A 58 7.33 9.19 7.85
CA GLU A 58 8.64 9.85 7.73
C GLU A 58 8.57 11.07 6.82
N LEU A 59 7.97 10.93 5.64
CA LEU A 59 7.86 12.03 4.68
C LEU A 59 6.95 13.15 5.18
N THR A 60 5.93 12.83 5.97
CA THR A 60 5.06 13.83 6.61
C THR A 60 5.79 14.55 7.75
N GLN A 61 6.58 13.84 8.57
CA GLN A 61 7.40 14.45 9.64
C GLN A 61 8.52 15.35 9.10
N GLN A 62 9.15 14.96 7.99
CA GLN A 62 10.18 15.75 7.31
C GLN A 62 9.62 16.97 6.55
N GLY A 63 8.30 17.19 6.56
CA GLY A 63 7.67 18.27 5.81
C GLY A 63 7.88 18.13 4.29
N ALA A 64 8.02 16.90 3.78
CA ALA A 64 8.39 16.67 2.39
C ALA A 64 7.35 17.22 1.40
N ARG A 65 7.85 17.84 0.32
CA ARG A 65 7.05 18.37 -0.79
C ARG A 65 6.12 17.30 -1.36
N LYS A 66 4.94 17.71 -1.83
CA LYS A 66 3.92 16.81 -2.42
C LYS A 66 4.49 15.88 -3.49
N GLY A 67 5.32 16.42 -4.40
CA GLY A 67 5.95 15.67 -5.48
C GLY A 67 6.91 14.56 -5.00
N ARG A 68 7.68 14.78 -3.93
CA ARG A 68 8.59 13.74 -3.39
C ARG A 68 7.80 12.56 -2.83
N VAL A 69 6.69 12.83 -2.16
CA VAL A 69 5.84 11.76 -1.60
C VAL A 69 5.14 10.99 -2.70
N PHE A 70 4.62 11.69 -3.70
CA PHE A 70 4.05 11.07 -4.87
C PHE A 70 5.08 10.20 -5.59
N ALA A 71 6.26 10.73 -5.92
CA ALA A 71 7.32 9.99 -6.61
C ALA A 71 7.73 8.72 -5.86
N THR A 72 7.85 8.79 -4.53
CA THR A 72 8.27 7.61 -3.75
C THR A 72 7.15 6.57 -3.61
N THR A 73 5.89 7.02 -3.46
CA THR A 73 4.70 6.14 -3.45
C THR A 73 4.53 5.46 -4.82
N TYR A 74 4.65 6.25 -5.88
CA TYR A 74 4.56 5.79 -7.26
C TYR A 74 5.67 4.79 -7.57
N LEU A 75 6.91 5.04 -7.13
CA LEU A 75 8.00 4.09 -7.27
C LEU A 75 7.67 2.72 -6.63
N MET A 76 7.16 2.69 -5.41
CA MET A 76 6.74 1.45 -4.75
C MET A 76 5.69 0.70 -5.58
N LEU A 77 4.65 1.41 -6.04
CA LEU A 77 3.56 0.80 -6.80
C LEU A 77 4.01 0.32 -8.18
N VAL A 78 4.84 1.09 -8.89
CA VAL A 78 5.42 0.68 -10.18
C VAL A 78 6.27 -0.56 -10.00
N LEU A 79 7.12 -0.62 -8.97
CA LEU A 79 7.94 -1.80 -8.70
C LEU A 79 7.08 -3.02 -8.40
N TRP A 80 6.05 -2.89 -7.55
CA TRP A 80 5.13 -3.99 -7.26
C TRP A 80 4.38 -4.45 -8.52
N ASN A 81 3.86 -3.51 -9.31
CA ASN A 81 3.20 -3.81 -10.58
C ASN A 81 4.15 -4.54 -11.54
N ALA A 82 5.34 -3.98 -11.77
CA ALA A 82 6.33 -4.54 -12.67
C ALA A 82 6.76 -5.95 -12.25
N LEU A 83 7.04 -6.18 -10.96
CA LEU A 83 7.45 -7.50 -10.45
C LEU A 83 6.33 -8.54 -10.58
N THR A 84 5.08 -8.12 -10.42
CA THR A 84 3.91 -9.01 -10.43
C THR A 84 3.45 -9.34 -11.85
N THR A 85 3.47 -8.35 -12.75
CA THR A 85 2.92 -8.47 -14.11
C THR A 85 3.97 -8.28 -15.19
N TRP A 86 5.25 -8.58 -14.90
CA TRP A 86 6.35 -8.47 -15.87
C TRP A 86 6.06 -9.23 -17.17
N TRP A 87 5.38 -10.37 -17.07
CA TRP A 87 5.05 -11.24 -18.19
C TRP A 87 4.15 -10.59 -19.25
N VAL A 88 3.38 -9.55 -18.88
CA VAL A 88 2.53 -8.79 -19.80
C VAL A 88 3.35 -8.04 -20.84
N GLY A 89 4.60 -7.71 -20.52
CA GLY A 89 5.54 -7.11 -21.47
C GLY A 89 6.01 -8.07 -22.58
N ASN A 90 5.81 -9.37 -22.44
CA ASN A 90 6.22 -10.39 -23.41
C ASN A 90 5.24 -10.49 -24.60
N THR A 91 4.78 -9.35 -25.11
CA THR A 91 3.91 -9.26 -26.28
C THR A 91 4.69 -8.71 -27.47
N THR A 92 4.13 -8.86 -28.67
CA THR A 92 4.68 -8.33 -29.92
C THR A 92 4.93 -6.81 -29.89
N VAL A 93 4.23 -6.08 -29.01
CA VAL A 93 4.45 -4.65 -28.74
C VAL A 93 4.79 -4.46 -27.26
N PRO A 94 6.07 -4.55 -26.86
CA PRO A 94 6.49 -4.50 -25.45
C PRO A 94 6.06 -3.22 -24.73
N VAL A 95 5.89 -2.12 -25.47
CA VAL A 95 5.45 -0.81 -24.95
C VAL A 95 4.06 -0.91 -24.30
N SER A 96 3.20 -1.81 -24.78
CA SER A 96 1.84 -1.97 -24.23
C SER A 96 1.86 -2.50 -22.79
N GLY A 97 2.74 -3.45 -22.47
CA GLY A 97 2.91 -3.98 -21.11
C GLY A 97 3.52 -2.97 -20.15
N VAL A 98 4.51 -2.19 -20.62
CA VAL A 98 5.08 -1.08 -19.82
C VAL A 98 4.02 -0.02 -19.54
N ALA A 99 3.24 0.36 -20.54
CA ALA A 99 2.14 1.32 -20.38
C ALA A 99 1.09 0.83 -19.37
N ALA A 100 0.73 -0.45 -19.40
CA ALA A 100 -0.21 -1.04 -18.44
C ALA A 100 0.32 -0.95 -17.00
N VAL A 101 1.58 -1.33 -16.77
CA VAL A 101 2.24 -1.26 -15.45
C VAL A 101 2.30 0.19 -14.92
N VAL A 102 2.72 1.13 -15.76
CA VAL A 102 2.86 2.55 -15.42
C VAL A 102 1.50 3.19 -15.13
N LEU A 103 0.51 2.95 -16.00
CA LEU A 103 -0.82 3.53 -15.87
C LEU A 103 -1.56 2.94 -14.67
N ASN A 104 -1.48 1.62 -14.45
CA ASN A 104 -2.12 1.00 -13.30
C ASN A 104 -1.50 1.49 -11.97
N ALA A 105 -0.17 1.55 -11.88
CA ALA A 105 0.50 2.11 -10.71
C ALA A 105 0.14 3.58 -10.47
N LEU A 106 -0.07 4.36 -11.53
CA LEU A 106 -0.49 5.76 -11.43
C LEU A 106 -1.89 5.87 -10.82
N LEU A 107 -2.82 5.02 -11.26
CA LEU A 107 -4.18 4.98 -10.75
C LEU A 107 -4.24 4.51 -9.30
N MET A 108 -3.42 3.52 -8.93
CA MET A 108 -3.27 3.06 -7.54
C MET A 108 -2.70 4.14 -6.61
N CYS A 109 -2.07 5.19 -7.12
CA CYS A 109 -1.66 6.32 -6.28
C CYS A 109 -2.86 7.17 -5.81
N LEU A 110 -3.98 7.18 -6.54
CA LEU A 110 -5.16 8.00 -6.21
C LEU A 110 -5.69 7.74 -4.79
N PRO A 111 -5.99 6.50 -4.37
CA PRO A 111 -6.47 6.24 -3.01
C PRO A 111 -5.43 6.63 -1.94
N LEU A 112 -4.14 6.44 -2.22
CA LEU A 112 -3.04 6.78 -1.31
C LEU A 112 -2.85 8.30 -1.14
N LEU A 113 -3.01 9.06 -2.23
CA LEU A 113 -3.01 10.52 -2.19
C LEU A 113 -4.24 11.06 -1.47
N ALA A 114 -5.42 10.48 -1.71
CA ALA A 114 -6.65 10.82 -1.01
C ALA A 114 -6.50 10.59 0.51
N PHE A 115 -5.99 9.43 0.90
CA PHE A 115 -5.63 9.11 2.28
C PHE A 115 -4.74 10.19 2.91
N ARG A 116 -3.65 10.57 2.25
CA ARG A 116 -2.72 11.58 2.78
C ARG A 116 -3.40 12.94 2.93
N GLN A 117 -4.25 13.32 1.99
CA GLN A 117 -4.99 14.58 2.05
C GLN A 117 -5.97 14.59 3.23
N THR A 118 -6.69 13.47 3.44
CA THR A 118 -7.61 13.28 4.58
C THR A 118 -6.85 13.31 5.90
N LYS A 119 -5.72 12.61 6.00
CA LYS A 119 -4.84 12.62 7.18
C LYS A 119 -4.35 14.03 7.54
N LYS A 120 -3.96 14.83 6.54
CA LYS A 120 -3.53 16.23 6.77
C LYS A 120 -4.66 17.15 7.24
N ARG A 121 -5.90 16.90 6.81
CA ARG A 121 -7.04 17.78 7.11
C ARG A 121 -7.78 17.38 8.38
N PHE A 122 -7.91 16.08 8.64
CA PHE A 122 -8.75 15.52 9.70
C PHE A 122 -7.96 14.76 10.79
N GLY A 123 -6.63 14.72 10.67
CA GLY A 123 -5.73 14.09 11.62
C GLY A 123 -5.51 12.59 11.38
N ASP A 124 -4.67 12.00 12.23
CA ASP A 124 -4.16 10.65 12.03
C ASP A 124 -5.25 9.57 12.15
N ARG A 125 -6.22 9.71 13.07
CA ARG A 125 -7.29 8.72 13.27
C ARG A 125 -8.15 8.53 12.02
N LEU A 126 -8.74 9.62 11.53
CA LEU A 126 -9.59 9.59 10.33
C LEU A 126 -8.76 9.32 9.07
N GLY A 127 -7.50 9.76 9.05
CA GLY A 127 -6.55 9.38 8.02
C GLY A 127 -6.44 7.86 7.90
N TYR A 128 -5.95 7.16 8.93
CA TYR A 128 -5.73 5.71 8.85
C TYR A 128 -7.02 4.91 8.62
N LEU A 129 -8.17 5.37 9.15
CA LEU A 129 -9.46 4.73 8.87
C LEU A 129 -9.93 4.92 7.41
N SER A 130 -9.60 6.07 6.78
CA SER A 130 -9.97 6.34 5.39
C SER A 130 -9.20 5.49 4.38
N LEU A 131 -8.03 4.97 4.75
CA LEU A 131 -7.15 4.24 3.83
C LEU A 131 -7.78 2.93 3.31
N PRO A 132 -8.26 1.98 4.16
CA PRO A 132 -8.97 0.80 3.69
C PRO A 132 -10.19 1.16 2.83
N VAL A 133 -10.94 2.20 3.21
CA VAL A 133 -12.16 2.63 2.51
C VAL A 133 -11.83 3.14 1.11
N TYR A 134 -10.84 4.03 0.96
CA TYR A 134 -10.43 4.52 -0.35
C TYR A 134 -9.85 3.42 -1.22
N TRP A 135 -9.09 2.49 -0.63
CA TRP A 135 -8.51 1.39 -1.39
C TRP A 135 -9.59 0.44 -1.91
N LEU A 136 -10.56 0.05 -1.09
CA LEU A 136 -11.68 -0.80 -1.50
C LEU A 136 -12.55 -0.12 -2.57
N ALA A 137 -12.84 1.17 -2.39
CA ALA A 137 -13.59 1.94 -3.38
C ALA A 137 -12.83 2.02 -4.71
N PHE A 138 -11.51 2.19 -4.66
CA PHE A 138 -10.65 2.13 -5.84
C PHE A 138 -10.71 0.76 -6.50
N GLU A 139 -10.52 -0.33 -5.76
CA GLU A 139 -10.57 -1.69 -6.33
C GLU A 139 -11.92 -1.98 -6.98
N GLN A 140 -13.03 -1.60 -6.36
CA GLN A 140 -14.35 -1.75 -6.97
C GLN A 140 -14.54 -0.91 -8.22
N PHE A 141 -14.14 0.35 -8.20
CA PHE A 141 -14.23 1.21 -9.37
C PHE A 141 -13.36 0.68 -10.52
N HIS A 142 -12.14 0.26 -10.21
CA HIS A 142 -11.15 -0.19 -11.17
C HIS A 142 -11.51 -1.54 -11.83
N LEU A 143 -12.54 -2.23 -11.33
CA LEU A 143 -13.12 -3.44 -11.94
C LEU A 143 -14.26 -3.17 -12.93
N ASN A 144 -14.81 -1.95 -12.97
CA ASN A 144 -16.05 -1.64 -13.69
C ASN A 144 -15.88 -0.65 -14.85
N TRP A 145 -14.65 -0.42 -15.33
CA TRP A 145 -14.34 0.60 -16.34
C TRP A 145 -13.49 0.05 -17.50
N ASP A 146 -13.23 0.81 -18.55
CA ASP A 146 -12.58 0.27 -19.75
C ASP A 146 -11.08 -0.03 -19.57
N VAL A 147 -10.44 0.55 -18.56
CA VAL A 147 -9.01 0.36 -18.25
C VAL A 147 -8.85 -0.53 -17.02
N THR A 148 -9.62 -1.62 -16.96
CA THR A 148 -9.60 -2.56 -15.84
C THR A 148 -8.29 -3.30 -15.71
N TRP A 149 -7.81 -3.44 -14.48
CA TRP A 149 -6.65 -4.28 -14.17
C TRP A 149 -6.91 -5.12 -12.90
N PRO A 150 -7.66 -6.23 -13.01
CA PRO A 150 -8.08 -7.04 -11.85
C PRO A 150 -6.92 -7.83 -11.19
N TRP A 151 -5.77 -7.93 -11.86
CA TRP A 151 -4.66 -8.78 -11.43
C TRP A 151 -4.06 -8.39 -10.08
N LEU A 152 -4.06 -7.08 -9.76
CA LEU A 152 -3.38 -6.52 -8.59
C LEU A 152 -4.34 -6.08 -7.49
N THR A 153 -5.52 -6.70 -7.44
CA THR A 153 -6.42 -6.61 -6.30
C THR A 153 -5.83 -7.36 -5.10
N LEU A 154 -5.76 -6.72 -3.93
CA LEU A 154 -5.06 -7.28 -2.76
C LEU A 154 -5.62 -8.63 -2.32
N GLY A 155 -6.95 -8.79 -2.37
CA GLY A 155 -7.61 -10.05 -2.04
C GLY A 155 -7.18 -11.26 -2.88
N ASN A 156 -6.67 -11.02 -4.11
CA ASN A 156 -6.19 -12.09 -4.99
C ASN A 156 -4.82 -12.63 -4.57
N GLY A 157 -4.07 -11.92 -3.73
CA GLY A 157 -2.76 -12.38 -3.21
C GLY A 157 -2.82 -13.63 -2.31
N PHE A 158 -4.02 -14.11 -1.99
CA PHE A 158 -4.26 -15.37 -1.27
C PHE A 158 -4.67 -16.52 -2.19
N ALA A 159 -4.56 -16.37 -3.51
CA ALA A 159 -4.93 -17.42 -4.47
C ALA A 159 -4.16 -18.73 -4.27
N ALA A 160 -2.92 -18.67 -3.75
CA ALA A 160 -2.13 -19.85 -3.38
C ALA A 160 -2.58 -20.53 -2.07
N ALA A 161 -3.54 -19.95 -1.35
CA ALA A 161 -4.01 -20.39 -0.04
C ALA A 161 -5.55 -20.47 0.05
N PRO A 162 -6.23 -21.24 -0.82
CA PRO A 162 -7.69 -21.28 -0.88
C PRO A 162 -8.34 -21.68 0.46
N GLN A 163 -7.67 -22.54 1.25
CA GLN A 163 -8.15 -22.93 2.59
C GLN A 163 -8.30 -21.76 3.58
N TRP A 164 -7.61 -20.62 3.38
CA TRP A 164 -7.71 -19.45 4.26
C TRP A 164 -8.80 -18.47 3.86
N VAL A 165 -9.28 -18.57 2.62
CA VAL A 165 -10.16 -17.59 2.00
C VAL A 165 -11.50 -18.19 1.59
N GLN A 166 -11.88 -19.35 2.14
CA GLN A 166 -13.18 -19.96 1.85
C GLN A 166 -14.36 -19.02 2.16
N TRP A 167 -14.22 -18.20 3.20
CA TRP A 167 -15.21 -17.17 3.56
C TRP A 167 -15.38 -16.06 2.52
N TYR A 168 -14.52 -15.99 1.48
CA TYR A 168 -14.77 -15.15 0.31
C TYR A 168 -16.08 -15.52 -0.39
N GLU A 169 -16.66 -16.69 -0.15
CA GLU A 169 -18.00 -17.04 -0.62
C GLU A 169 -19.07 -16.03 -0.15
N TYR A 170 -18.89 -15.40 1.03
CA TYR A 170 -19.83 -14.42 1.57
C TYR A 170 -19.47 -12.98 1.23
N THR A 171 -18.18 -12.63 1.23
CA THR A 171 -17.71 -11.24 1.11
C THR A 171 -17.07 -10.91 -0.24
N GLY A 172 -16.78 -11.91 -1.06
CA GLY A 172 -15.93 -11.81 -2.24
C GLY A 172 -14.47 -11.47 -1.91
N PHE A 173 -13.69 -11.27 -2.97
CA PHE A 173 -12.25 -10.94 -2.88
C PHE A 173 -11.97 -9.60 -2.18
N LEU A 174 -12.92 -8.66 -2.19
CA LEU A 174 -12.78 -7.38 -1.47
C LEU A 174 -12.65 -7.57 0.03
N GLY A 175 -13.32 -8.59 0.59
CA GLY A 175 -13.16 -8.94 1.99
C GLY A 175 -11.70 -9.23 2.31
N GLY A 176 -11.02 -9.93 1.40
CA GLY A 176 -9.58 -10.15 1.43
C GLY A 176 -8.75 -8.88 1.48
N SER A 177 -9.03 -7.93 0.59
CA SER A 177 -8.36 -6.64 0.57
C SER A 177 -8.56 -5.86 1.88
N LEU A 178 -9.77 -5.88 2.42
CA LEU A 178 -10.07 -5.28 3.73
C LEU A 178 -9.26 -5.96 4.83
N TRP A 179 -9.19 -7.29 4.82
CA TRP A 179 -8.45 -8.08 5.78
C TRP A 179 -6.96 -7.73 5.77
N VAL A 180 -6.34 -7.64 4.59
CA VAL A 180 -4.94 -7.21 4.43
C VAL A 180 -4.73 -5.82 5.04
N TRP A 181 -5.58 -4.85 4.72
CA TRP A 181 -5.43 -3.49 5.22
C TRP A 181 -5.58 -3.40 6.74
N VAL A 182 -6.60 -4.04 7.30
CA VAL A 182 -6.85 -4.04 8.75
C VAL A 182 -5.66 -4.61 9.49
N VAL A 183 -5.14 -5.77 9.06
CA VAL A 183 -3.99 -6.39 9.72
C VAL A 183 -2.74 -5.54 9.57
N ASN A 184 -2.46 -4.96 8.38
CA ASN A 184 -1.31 -4.06 8.20
C ASN A 184 -1.36 -2.83 9.11
N LEU A 185 -2.55 -2.24 9.29
CA LEU A 185 -2.74 -1.11 10.19
C LEU A 185 -2.52 -1.52 11.65
N LEU A 186 -3.05 -2.68 12.07
CA LEU A 186 -2.83 -3.21 13.41
C LEU A 186 -1.36 -3.49 13.69
N VAL A 187 -0.64 -4.12 12.76
CA VAL A 187 0.81 -4.38 12.86
C VAL A 187 1.58 -3.07 12.97
N PHE A 188 1.24 -2.08 12.13
CA PHE A 188 1.87 -0.76 12.17
C PHE A 188 1.64 -0.06 13.52
N TRP A 189 0.42 -0.12 14.07
CA TRP A 189 0.11 0.48 15.37
C TRP A 189 0.78 -0.24 16.53
N ALA A 190 0.84 -1.57 16.50
CA ALA A 190 1.51 -2.37 17.52
C ALA A 190 3.01 -2.03 17.61
N TRP A 191 3.67 -1.81 16.47
CA TRP A 191 5.11 -1.55 16.44
C TRP A 191 5.49 -0.08 16.67
N PHE A 192 4.76 0.86 16.06
CA PHE A 192 5.16 2.28 16.03
C PHE A 192 4.33 3.20 16.93
N GLY A 193 3.34 2.64 17.61
CA GLY A 193 2.40 3.34 18.48
C GLY A 193 1.49 4.31 17.74
N ILE A 194 0.30 4.54 18.28
CA ILE A 194 -0.61 5.55 17.74
C ILE A 194 -0.24 6.91 18.35
N ARG A 195 0.53 7.73 17.64
CA ARG A 195 0.66 9.15 18.01
C ARG A 195 -0.70 9.82 17.75
N GLY A 196 -1.50 10.02 18.79
CA GLY A 196 -2.78 10.77 18.71
C GLY A 196 -4.06 9.98 19.06
N VAL A 197 -3.95 8.73 19.54
CA VAL A 197 -5.09 8.06 20.18
C VAL A 197 -4.91 8.09 21.70
N THR A 198 -5.32 9.19 22.32
CA THR A 198 -5.91 9.12 23.66
C THR A 198 -7.25 8.39 23.53
N LEU A 199 -7.30 7.11 23.90
CA LEU A 199 -8.56 6.36 23.96
C LEU A 199 -9.51 6.90 25.03
N TRP A 200 -9.04 7.81 25.88
CA TRP A 200 -9.82 8.48 26.91
C TRP A 200 -9.32 9.93 27.01
N ALA A 201 -10.12 10.86 26.51
CA ALA A 201 -10.07 12.28 26.85
C ALA A 201 -11.49 12.84 26.67
#